data_AF-G7GZ38-F1
#
_entry.id   AF-G7GZ38-F1
#
_cell.length_a   1.000
_cell.length_b   1.000
_cell.length_c   1.000
_cell.angle_alpha   90.00
_cell.angle_beta   90.00
_cell.angle_gamma   90.00
#
_symmetry.space_group_name_H-M   'P 1'
#
loop_
_entity.id
_entity.type
_entity.pdbx_description
1 polymer ?
#
loop_
_entity_poly.entity_id
_entity_poly.type
_entity_poly.pdbx_seq_one_letter_code
_entity_poly.pdbx_strand_id
1 'polypeptide(L)'
;MTGTNAFWEDLARDLEDPVFLREYVVESMRIATIDEVVNALDDAREAAGLSKAELARAIQVEPATIRRLFSSEKSNPTLGTLAEVAAALGMRITLEPLADDERTQVTEPLLAGRTADPVGLARHLHDLSTHSNVPA
;
A
#
# COMPACT_ATOMS: atom_id res chain seq x y z
N MET A 1 2.23 -9.32 29.26
CA MET A 1 2.74 -8.55 28.10
C MET A 1 3.92 -9.29 27.50
N THR A 2 3.67 -10.35 26.73
CA THR A 2 4.75 -11.18 26.15
C THR A 2 4.49 -11.59 24.70
N GLY A 3 3.24 -11.46 24.22
CA GLY A 3 2.85 -11.89 22.87
C GLY A 3 3.38 -11.00 21.74
N THR A 4 3.45 -9.68 21.94
CA THR A 4 3.94 -8.76 20.91
C THR A 4 5.42 -8.98 20.60
N ASN A 5 6.25 -9.27 21.61
CA ASN A 5 7.68 -9.48 21.38
C ASN A 5 7.95 -10.81 20.65
N ALA A 6 7.23 -11.88 21.02
CA ALA A 6 7.38 -13.19 20.37
C ALA A 6 7.02 -13.17 18.88
N PHE A 7 5.96 -12.45 18.49
CA PHE A 7 5.58 -12.28 17.08
C PHE A 7 6.70 -11.64 16.25
N TRP A 8 7.30 -10.55 16.75
CA TRP A 8 8.40 -9.88 16.05
C TRP A 8 9.64 -10.73 15.96
N GLU A 9 9.94 -11.53 17.00
CA GLU A 9 11.07 -12.45 17.01
C GLU A 9 10.87 -13.62 16.04
N ASP A 10 9.64 -14.13 15.89
CA ASP A 10 9.30 -15.14 14.89
C ASP A 10 9.47 -14.58 13.46
N LEU A 11 8.84 -13.43 13.18
CA LEU A 11 8.93 -12.80 11.86
C LEU A 11 10.38 -12.39 11.52
N ALA A 12 11.14 -11.90 12.49
CA ALA A 12 12.56 -11.59 12.31
C ALA A 12 13.39 -12.80 11.88
N ARG A 13 13.10 -13.99 12.41
CA ARG A 13 13.75 -15.23 11.98
C ARG A 13 13.38 -15.61 10.56
N ASP A 14 12.12 -15.46 10.17
CA ASP A 14 11.69 -15.75 8.80
C ASP A 14 12.35 -14.79 7.79
N LEU A 15 12.56 -13.52 8.18
CA LEU A 15 13.28 -12.52 7.38
C LEU A 15 14.78 -12.83 7.19
N GLU A 16 15.35 -13.82 7.88
CA GLU A 16 16.71 -14.30 7.58
C GLU A 16 16.78 -15.11 6.28
N ASP A 17 15.66 -15.68 5.82
CA ASP A 17 15.56 -16.30 4.49
C ASP A 17 15.48 -15.23 3.40
N PRO A 18 16.46 -15.15 2.47
CA PRO A 18 16.47 -14.17 1.39
C PRO A 18 15.28 -14.25 0.43
N VAL A 19 14.57 -15.39 0.35
CA VAL A 19 13.37 -15.51 -0.48
C VAL A 19 12.19 -14.86 0.26
N PHE A 20 11.94 -15.30 1.49
CA PHE A 20 10.89 -14.75 2.34
C PHE A 20 11.02 -13.24 2.55
N LEU A 21 12.24 -12.75 2.83
CA LEU A 21 12.49 -11.31 3.00
C LEU A 21 12.03 -10.51 1.78
N ARG A 22 12.36 -10.96 0.56
CA ARG A 22 12.00 -10.23 -0.66
C ARG A 22 10.50 -10.26 -0.90
N GLU A 23 9.87 -11.41 -0.71
CA GLU A 23 8.42 -11.54 -0.85
C GLU A 23 7.69 -10.64 0.15
N TYR A 24 8.12 -10.66 1.41
CA TYR A 24 7.53 -9.86 2.48
C TYR A 24 7.69 -8.36 2.21
N VAL A 25 8.89 -7.89 1.90
CA VAL A 25 9.15 -6.46 1.59
C VAL A 25 8.29 -5.99 0.40
N VAL A 26 8.24 -6.76 -0.70
CA VAL A 26 7.48 -6.38 -1.89
C VAL A 26 5.98 -6.33 -1.61
N GLU A 27 5.44 -7.33 -0.91
CA GLU A 27 4.01 -7.38 -0.65
C GLU A 27 3.59 -6.29 0.36
N SER A 28 4.39 -6.04 1.41
CA SER A 28 4.15 -4.93 2.34
C SER A 28 4.13 -3.58 1.64
N MET A 29 5.12 -3.29 0.79
CA MET A 29 5.16 -2.04 0.01
C MET A 29 3.98 -1.92 -0.95
N ARG A 30 3.60 -3.03 -1.60
CA ARG A 30 2.48 -3.07 -2.53
C ARG A 30 1.16 -2.76 -1.84
N ILE A 31 0.89 -3.38 -0.69
CA ILE A 31 -0.32 -3.13 0.10
C ILE A 31 -0.38 -1.67 0.51
N ALA A 32 0.70 -1.16 1.12
CA ALA A 32 0.77 0.22 1.57
C ALA A 32 0.50 1.22 0.41
N THR A 33 1.15 1.01 -0.74
CA THR A 33 1.00 1.86 -1.93
C THR A 33 -0.43 1.84 -2.49
N ILE A 34 -1.05 0.65 -2.59
CA ILE A 34 -2.42 0.53 -3.13
C ILE A 34 -3.40 1.25 -2.21
N ASP A 35 -3.29 1.03 -0.90
CA ASP A 35 -4.20 1.62 0.07
C ASP A 35 -4.06 3.15 0.10
N GLU A 36 -2.83 3.67 0.09
CA GLU A 36 -2.58 5.12 0.04
C GLU A 36 -3.22 5.76 -1.19
N VAL A 37 -2.98 5.18 -2.38
CA VAL A 37 -3.53 5.72 -3.63
C VAL A 37 -5.05 5.61 -3.66
N VAL A 38 -5.62 4.49 -3.23
CA VAL A 38 -7.08 4.30 -3.22
C VAL A 38 -7.76 5.26 -2.25
N ASN A 39 -7.20 5.43 -1.05
CA ASN A 39 -7.72 6.36 -0.04
C ASN A 39 -7.64 7.81 -0.54
N ALA A 40 -6.49 8.23 -1.08
CA ALA A 40 -6.33 9.56 -1.66
C ALA A 40 -7.34 9.85 -2.80
N LEU A 41 -7.64 8.84 -3.62
CA LEU A 41 -8.66 8.97 -4.68
C LEU A 41 -10.09 9.00 -4.13
N ASP A 42 -10.40 8.26 -3.04
CA ASP A 42 -11.72 8.32 -2.41
C ASP A 42 -11.94 9.68 -1.73
N ASP A 43 -10.93 10.20 -1.02
CA ASP A 43 -10.94 11.53 -0.41
C ASP A 43 -11.13 12.63 -1.46
N ALA A 44 -10.40 12.57 -2.57
CA ALA A 44 -10.55 13.52 -3.67
C ALA A 44 -11.95 13.44 -4.32
N ARG A 45 -12.50 12.23 -4.45
CA ARG A 45 -13.89 12.03 -4.91
C ARG A 45 -14.88 12.70 -3.96
N GLU A 46 -14.71 12.54 -2.65
CA GLU A 46 -15.59 13.15 -1.64
C GLU A 46 -15.48 14.67 -1.63
N ALA A 47 -14.27 15.21 -1.73
CA ALA A 47 -14.03 16.65 -1.84
C ALA A 47 -14.67 17.25 -3.12
N ALA A 48 -14.73 16.48 -4.21
CA ALA A 48 -15.41 16.86 -5.44
C ALA A 48 -16.95 16.71 -5.38
N GLY A 49 -17.50 16.16 -4.29
CA GLY A 49 -18.93 15.91 -4.14
C GLY A 49 -19.48 14.84 -5.08
N LEU A 50 -18.62 13.98 -5.64
CA LEU A 50 -19.01 12.95 -6.60
C LEU A 50 -19.41 11.66 -5.90
N SER A 51 -20.55 11.09 -6.27
CA SER A 51 -20.88 9.73 -5.85
C SER A 51 -20.03 8.69 -6.62
N LYS A 52 -19.85 7.51 -6.01
CA LYS A 52 -19.17 6.36 -6.66
C LYS A 52 -19.82 5.98 -8.01
N ALA A 53 -21.12 6.19 -8.16
CA ALA A 53 -21.85 5.92 -9.41
C ALA A 53 -21.68 7.02 -10.47
N GLU A 54 -21.47 8.28 -10.08
CA GLU A 54 -21.14 9.37 -11.01
C GLU A 54 -19.72 9.20 -11.55
N LEU A 55 -18.77 8.85 -10.68
CA LEU A 55 -17.40 8.57 -11.08
C LEU A 55 -17.34 7.40 -12.08
N ALA A 56 -18.05 6.29 -11.80
CA ALA A 56 -18.12 5.15 -12.71
C ALA A 56 -18.62 5.55 -14.11
N ARG A 57 -19.65 6.40 -14.17
CA ARG A 57 -20.19 6.92 -15.43
C ARG A 57 -19.20 7.82 -16.16
N ALA A 58 -18.46 8.66 -15.43
CA ALA A 58 -17.47 9.57 -16.03
C ALA A 58 -16.35 8.82 -16.77
N ILE A 59 -15.91 7.68 -16.24
CA ILE A 59 -14.85 6.85 -16.85
C ILE A 59 -15.40 5.65 -17.64
N GLN A 60 -16.72 5.58 -17.87
CA GLN A 60 -17.38 4.53 -18.66
C GLN A 60 -17.13 3.10 -18.14
N VAL A 61 -17.09 2.90 -16.82
CA VAL A 61 -16.96 1.58 -16.20
C VAL A 61 -18.22 1.19 -15.42
N GLU A 62 -18.36 -0.11 -15.13
CA GLU A 62 -19.44 -0.61 -14.30
C GLU A 62 -19.40 -0.02 -12.86
N PRO A 63 -20.53 0.45 -12.29
CA PRO A 63 -20.58 0.97 -10.93
C PRO A 63 -20.08 -0.01 -9.86
N ALA A 64 -20.21 -1.32 -10.10
CA ALA A 64 -19.67 -2.36 -9.22
C ALA A 64 -18.14 -2.30 -9.13
N THR A 65 -17.44 -1.92 -10.21
CA THR A 65 -15.98 -1.78 -10.23
C THR A 65 -15.52 -0.68 -9.28
N ILE A 66 -16.16 0.50 -9.33
CA ILE A 66 -15.83 1.62 -8.44
C ILE A 66 -16.23 1.34 -6.99
N ARG A 67 -17.38 0.70 -6.76
CA ARG A 67 -17.74 0.27 -5.40
C ARG A 67 -16.72 -0.70 -4.83
N ARG A 68 -16.29 -1.69 -5.61
CA ARG A 68 -15.26 -2.65 -5.18
C ARG A 68 -13.94 -1.93 -4.88
N LEU A 69 -13.53 -1.00 -5.75
CA LEU A 69 -12.31 -0.21 -5.58
C LEU A 69 -12.25 0.48 -4.20
N PHE A 70 -13.33 1.15 -3.80
CA PHE A 70 -13.38 1.96 -2.57
C PHE A 70 -14.09 1.30 -1.39
N SER A 71 -14.30 -0.01 -1.40
CA SER A 71 -14.98 -0.70 -0.28
C SER A 71 -14.40 -2.07 0.02
N SER A 72 -13.43 -2.52 -0.76
CA SER A 72 -12.78 -3.80 -0.50
C SER A 72 -11.51 -3.56 0.31
N GLU A 73 -11.41 -4.22 1.47
CA GLU A 73 -10.19 -4.26 2.29
C GLU A 73 -8.97 -4.84 1.52
N LYS A 74 -9.21 -5.54 0.41
CA LYS A 74 -8.17 -6.17 -0.42
C LYS A 74 -8.37 -5.87 -1.90
N SER A 75 -8.59 -4.60 -2.21
CA SER A 75 -8.66 -4.18 -3.62
C SER A 75 -7.30 -4.40 -4.28
N ASN A 76 -7.28 -4.98 -5.48
CA ASN A 76 -6.06 -5.11 -6.29
C ASN A 76 -6.30 -4.51 -7.68
N PRO A 77 -6.43 -3.17 -7.77
CA PRO A 77 -6.69 -2.50 -9.03
C PRO A 77 -5.48 -2.54 -9.94
N THR A 78 -5.71 -2.42 -11.25
CA THR A 78 -4.61 -2.17 -12.18
C THR A 78 -4.19 -0.71 -12.12
N LEU A 79 -2.92 -0.42 -12.42
CA LEU A 79 -2.44 0.98 -12.54
C LEU A 79 -3.26 1.78 -13.55
N GLY A 80 -3.72 1.14 -14.64
CA GLY A 80 -4.61 1.77 -15.63
C GLY A 80 -5.93 2.23 -15.01
N THR A 81 -6.57 1.39 -14.19
CA THR A 81 -7.82 1.77 -13.48
C THR A 81 -7.59 2.96 -12.56
N LEU A 82 -6.48 2.96 -11.81
CA LEU A 82 -6.13 4.06 -10.91
C LEU A 82 -5.89 5.36 -11.68
N ALA A 83 -5.21 5.28 -12.82
CA ALA A 83 -4.94 6.44 -13.67
C ALA A 83 -6.21 7.04 -14.30
N GLU A 84 -7.15 6.19 -14.74
CA GLU A 84 -8.46 6.62 -15.25
C GLU A 84 -9.28 7.34 -14.18
N VAL A 85 -9.34 6.76 -12.97
CA VAL A 85 -10.02 7.39 -11.82
C VAL A 85 -9.36 8.72 -11.46
N ALA A 86 -8.03 8.77 -11.39
CA ALA A 86 -7.29 10.00 -11.12
C ALA A 86 -7.62 11.09 -12.15
N ALA A 87 -7.65 10.75 -13.44
CA ALA A 87 -7.96 11.70 -14.50
C ALA A 87 -9.38 12.29 -14.37
N ALA A 88 -10.37 11.48 -14.00
CA ALA A 88 -11.73 11.97 -13.75
C ALA A 88 -11.85 12.89 -12.53
N LEU A 89 -10.90 12.78 -11.58
CA LEU A 89 -10.79 13.63 -10.41
C LEU A 89 -9.85 14.83 -10.61
N GLY A 90 -9.32 15.03 -11.82
CA GLY A 90 -8.37 16.12 -12.12
C GLY A 90 -6.97 15.89 -11.54
N MET A 91 -6.62 14.64 -11.23
CA MET A 91 -5.36 14.22 -10.64
C MET A 91 -4.49 13.46 -11.65
N ARG A 92 -3.22 13.26 -11.28
CA ARG A 92 -2.29 12.39 -12.00
C ARG A 92 -1.48 11.58 -11.00
N ILE A 93 -1.08 10.38 -11.37
CA ILE A 93 -0.14 9.57 -10.59
C ILE A 93 1.29 9.96 -10.99
N THR A 94 2.14 10.14 -9.99
CA THR A 94 3.57 10.46 -10.15
C THR A 94 4.44 9.49 -9.36
N LEU A 95 5.68 9.33 -9.79
CA LEU A 95 6.69 8.59 -9.04
C LEU A 95 7.60 9.59 -8.35
N GLU A 96 7.89 9.36 -7.08
CA GLU A 96 8.87 10.11 -6.31
C GLU A 96 9.93 9.18 -5.72
N PRO A 97 11.15 9.67 -5.46
CA PRO A 97 12.16 8.88 -4.76
C PRO A 97 11.73 8.64 -3.31
N LEU A 98 11.89 7.41 -2.83
CA LEU A 98 11.83 7.10 -1.40
C LEU A 98 12.84 7.95 -0.62
N ALA A 99 12.50 8.31 0.62
CA ALA A 99 13.40 9.00 1.53
C ALA A 99 14.65 8.15 1.83
N ASP A 100 15.75 8.77 2.27
CA ASP A 100 17.02 8.05 2.51
C ASP A 100 16.87 6.92 3.52
N ASP A 101 16.14 7.16 4.61
CA ASP A 101 15.85 6.18 5.66
C ASP A 101 14.97 5.04 5.14
N GLU A 102 13.93 5.34 4.36
CA GLU A 102 13.11 4.32 3.71
C GLU A 102 13.90 3.50 2.68
N ARG A 103 14.82 4.11 1.93
CA ARG A 103 15.71 3.38 1.02
C ARG A 103 16.58 2.38 1.77
N THR A 104 17.15 2.76 2.91
CA THR A 104 17.94 1.87 3.75
C THR A 104 17.09 0.76 4.38
N GLN A 105 15.83 1.02 4.71
CA GLN A 105 14.95 0.02 5.32
C GLN A 105 14.29 -0.92 4.29
N VAL A 106 13.96 -0.43 3.10
CA VAL A 106 13.18 -1.19 2.10
C VAL A 106 14.06 -1.62 0.92
N THR A 107 14.71 -0.66 0.28
CA THR A 107 15.40 -0.89 -1.00
C THR A 107 16.68 -1.70 -0.81
N GLU A 108 17.51 -1.33 0.16
CA GLU A 108 18.77 -2.04 0.41
C GLU A 108 18.55 -3.51 0.78
N PRO A 109 17.65 -3.87 1.73
CA PRO A 109 17.42 -5.28 2.06
C PRO A 109 16.81 -6.07 0.91
N LEU A 110 15.92 -5.47 0.12
CA LEU A 110 15.32 -6.11 -1.05
C LEU A 110 16.39 -6.52 -2.07
N LEU A 111 17.32 -5.61 -2.37
CA LEU A 111 18.41 -5.86 -3.30
C LEU A 111 19.43 -6.85 -2.72
N ALA A 112 19.84 -6.65 -1.47
CA ALA A 112 20.84 -7.48 -0.80
C ALA A 112 20.33 -8.89 -0.45
N GLY A 113 19.02 -9.07 -0.30
CA GLY A 113 18.40 -10.30 0.21
C GLY A 113 18.68 -10.55 1.68
N ARG A 114 19.00 -9.51 2.46
CA ARG A 114 19.30 -9.59 3.90
C ARG A 114 19.19 -8.21 4.53
N THR A 115 18.92 -8.16 5.82
CA THR A 115 18.95 -6.93 6.62
C THR A 115 19.84 -7.11 7.86
N ALA A 116 20.47 -6.03 8.30
CA ALA A 116 21.22 -6.02 9.56
C ALA A 116 20.29 -5.91 10.79
N ASP A 117 19.05 -5.48 10.59
CA ASP A 117 18.03 -5.35 11.64
C ASP A 117 16.69 -5.96 11.16
N PRO A 118 16.50 -7.29 11.28
CA PRO A 118 15.25 -7.94 10.89
C PRO A 118 14.05 -7.50 11.73
N VAL A 119 14.24 -7.18 13.02
CA VAL A 119 13.16 -6.74 13.91
C VAL A 119 12.71 -5.33 13.55
N GLY A 120 13.64 -4.41 13.29
CA GLY A 120 13.34 -3.06 12.83
C GLY A 120 12.62 -3.08 11.48
N LEU A 121 13.10 -3.91 10.55
CA LEU A 121 12.45 -4.09 9.25
C LEU A 121 11.01 -4.61 9.39
N ALA A 122 10.81 -5.64 10.22
CA ALA A 122 9.49 -6.23 10.45
C ALA A 122 8.50 -5.18 11.00
N ARG A 123 8.92 -4.39 11.98
CA ARG A 123 8.09 -3.33 12.57
C ARG A 123 7.75 -2.25 11.55
N HIS A 124 8.75 -1.74 10.83
CA HIS A 124 8.53 -0.70 9.83
C HIS A 124 7.53 -1.13 8.74
N LEU A 125 7.72 -2.33 8.16
CA LEU A 125 6.83 -2.83 7.11
C LEU A 125 5.41 -3.12 7.62
N HIS A 126 5.28 -3.58 8.86
CA HIS A 126 3.98 -3.75 9.48
C HIS A 126 3.31 -2.40 9.74
N ASP A 127 4.04 -1.41 10.25
CA ASP A 127 3.52 -0.07 10.47
C ASP A 127 3.03 0.53 9.15
N LEU A 128 3.81 0.43 8.06
CA LEU A 128 3.37 0.85 6.72
C LEU A 128 2.05 0.17 6.30
N SER A 129 1.93 -1.14 6.47
CA SER A 129 0.70 -1.88 6.11
C SER A 129 -0.50 -1.64 7.03
N THR A 130 -0.27 -1.15 8.26
CA THR A 130 -1.33 -0.93 9.25
C THR A 130 -1.78 0.52 9.31
N HIS A 131 -0.93 1.50 9.00
CA HIS A 131 -1.34 2.89 8.88
C HIS A 131 -2.26 3.12 7.67
N SER A 132 -2.17 2.26 6.66
CA SER A 132 -3.15 2.16 5.58
C SER A 132 -4.56 1.73 6.02
N ASN A 133 -4.71 1.17 7.23
CA ASN A 133 -5.97 0.63 7.77
C ASN A 133 -6.69 1.55 8.78
N VAL A 134 -6.26 2.82 8.94
CA VAL A 134 -6.88 3.74 9.91
C VAL A 134 -7.58 4.90 9.19
N PRO A 135 -8.93 4.92 9.11
CA PRO A 135 -9.64 6.14 8.79
C PRO A 135 -9.47 7.15 9.93
N ALA A 136 -9.22 8.41 9.56
CA ALA A 136 -9.26 9.57 10.46
C ALA A 136 -10.68 9.86 10.95
#